data_AF-A0A369RWM9-F1
#
_entry.id   AF-A0A369RWM9-F1
#
_cell.length_a   1.000
_cell.length_b   1.000
_cell.length_c   1.000
_cell.angle_alpha   90.00
_cell.angle_beta   90.00
_cell.angle_gamma   90.00
#
_symmetry.space_group_name_H-M   'P 1'
#
loop_
_entity.id
_entity.type
_entity.pdbx_description
1 polymer ?
#
loop_
_entity_poly.entity_id
_entity_poly.type
_entity_poly.pdbx_seq_one_letter_code
_entity_poly.pdbx_strand_id
1 'polypeptide(L)'
;MPDLIRITIGDIPIYTKNSWRCRLGKAAPLYAGVVNIYSMAAIAVARYVVVVQPKKSSWIKDKRSYFIITLIIWVIPFVIVLPPVIGFWGKYTYFRDIGVCFSIYFITQDLKYKSYFFFLSSFGIIIPTLTMIMCYTSIYLAVRESRRRLARHSNNSFNQVHPEAANENGNSSKKLKRLRKCKHGKGSSQMLRTSVSNDSSKSSAASSSRSPEVSKQELKLTATLALIFISYLVTYIPYTISMIINFFLYQPEIIQLQFGFLFVSYTGNAINPIIFYKRDKRFRQLVLSCLEFFIPRKRRRHNTVIHRFIVESNF
;
A
#
# COMPACT_ATOMS: atom_id res chain seq x y z
N MET A 1 -29.76 -25.13 -20.62
CA MET A 1 -28.73 -24.22 -20.08
C MET A 1 -28.25 -24.85 -18.78
N PRO A 2 -26.94 -25.06 -18.58
CA PRO A 2 -26.46 -25.70 -17.36
C PRO A 2 -26.86 -24.87 -16.14
N ASP A 3 -27.18 -25.56 -15.05
CA ASP A 3 -27.75 -25.02 -13.81
C ASP A 3 -26.98 -23.79 -13.30
N LEU A 4 -27.48 -22.58 -13.58
CA LEU A 4 -26.96 -21.38 -12.95
C LEU A 4 -27.28 -21.43 -11.46
N ILE A 5 -26.25 -21.23 -10.62
CA ILE A 5 -26.41 -21.17 -9.16
C ILE A 5 -27.43 -20.08 -8.82
N ARG A 6 -28.59 -20.51 -8.32
CA ARG A 6 -29.62 -19.61 -7.82
C ARG A 6 -29.17 -19.06 -6.47
N ILE A 7 -29.11 -17.73 -6.34
CA ILE A 7 -28.72 -17.10 -5.08
C ILE A 7 -29.98 -16.91 -4.23
N THR A 8 -30.20 -17.83 -3.29
CA THR A 8 -31.33 -17.81 -2.37
C THR A 8 -30.86 -17.60 -0.93
N ILE A 9 -31.74 -17.04 -0.09
CA ILE A 9 -31.61 -17.07 1.37
C ILE A 9 -32.65 -18.09 1.83
N GLY A 10 -32.23 -19.33 2.10
CA GLY A 10 -33.14 -20.47 2.19
C GLY A 10 -33.71 -20.83 0.81
N ASP A 11 -35.03 -20.97 0.69
CA ASP A 11 -35.72 -21.28 -0.59
C ASP A 11 -36.18 -20.04 -1.38
N ILE A 12 -35.96 -18.84 -0.83
CA ILE A 12 -36.50 -17.59 -1.38
C ILE A 12 -35.39 -16.82 -2.13
N PRO A 13 -35.62 -16.39 -3.38
CA PRO A 13 -34.67 -15.55 -4.10
C PRO A 13 -34.56 -14.17 -3.43
N ILE A 14 -33.35 -13.61 -3.37
CA ILE A 14 -33.05 -12.33 -2.67
C ILE A 14 -33.97 -11.20 -3.14
N TYR A 15 -34.23 -11.14 -4.44
CA TYR A 15 -35.23 -10.26 -5.03
C TYR A 15 -36.19 -11.09 -5.88
N THR A 16 -37.46 -10.70 -5.92
CA THR A 16 -38.49 -11.39 -6.71
C THR A 16 -38.90 -10.66 -7.99
N LYS A 17 -38.49 -9.39 -8.14
CA LYS A 17 -38.82 -8.52 -9.27
C LYS A 17 -37.78 -7.45 -9.53
N ASN A 18 -37.79 -6.90 -10.75
CA ASN A 18 -37.04 -5.69 -11.09
C ASN A 18 -37.56 -4.51 -10.25
N SER A 19 -36.75 -4.06 -9.29
CA SER A 19 -37.08 -3.02 -8.33
C SER A 19 -35.88 -2.11 -8.09
N TRP A 20 -36.12 -0.89 -7.64
CA TRP A 20 -35.04 0.03 -7.28
C TRP A 20 -34.11 -0.57 -6.20
N ARG A 21 -34.67 -1.35 -5.26
CA ARG A 21 -33.92 -2.09 -4.25
C ARG A 21 -32.95 -3.11 -4.87
N CYS A 22 -33.40 -3.88 -5.86
CA CYS A 22 -32.55 -4.82 -6.57
C CYS A 22 -31.40 -4.12 -7.32
N ARG A 23 -31.69 -2.98 -7.97
CA ARG A 23 -30.65 -2.18 -8.65
C ARG A 23 -29.63 -1.63 -7.67
N LEU A 24 -30.07 -1.11 -6.52
CA LEU A 24 -29.17 -0.67 -5.46
C LEU A 24 -28.37 -1.83 -4.87
N GLY A 25 -28.97 -3.01 -4.72
CA GLY A 25 -28.28 -4.23 -4.28
C GLY A 25 -27.09 -4.59 -5.17
N LYS A 26 -27.17 -4.32 -6.49
CA LYS A 26 -26.03 -4.46 -7.40
C LYS A 26 -25.07 -3.26 -7.37
N ALA A 27 -25.61 -2.05 -7.26
CA ALA A 27 -24.84 -0.82 -7.32
C ALA A 27 -23.98 -0.55 -6.09
N ALA A 28 -24.48 -0.85 -4.88
CA ALA A 28 -23.78 -0.53 -3.64
C ALA A 28 -22.43 -1.28 -3.48
N PRO A 29 -22.32 -2.59 -3.77
CA PRO A 29 -21.03 -3.28 -3.76
C PRO A 29 -20.08 -2.75 -4.83
N LEU A 30 -20.58 -2.40 -6.02
CA LEU A 30 -19.78 -1.77 -7.07
C LEU A 30 -19.24 -0.40 -6.62
N TYR A 31 -20.10 0.44 -6.03
CA TYR A 31 -19.72 1.73 -5.48
C TYR A 31 -18.60 1.59 -4.43
N ALA A 32 -18.79 0.71 -3.45
CA ALA A 32 -17.77 0.45 -2.42
C ALA A 32 -16.44 -0.03 -3.05
N GLY A 33 -16.50 -0.89 -4.07
CA GLY A 33 -15.32 -1.33 -4.82
C GLY A 33 -14.59 -0.19 -5.53
N VAL A 34 -15.32 0.68 -6.23
CA VAL A 34 -14.72 1.83 -6.93
C VAL A 34 -14.16 2.85 -5.92
N VAL A 35 -14.86 3.14 -4.81
CA VAL A 35 -14.34 3.98 -3.71
C VAL A 35 -13.03 3.42 -3.15
N ASN A 36 -12.96 2.10 -2.96
CA ASN A 36 -11.73 1.44 -2.50
C ASN A 36 -10.57 1.64 -3.48
N ILE A 37 -10.81 1.44 -4.79
CA ILE A 37 -9.80 1.65 -5.84
C ILE A 37 -9.29 3.10 -5.83
N TYR A 38 -10.20 4.08 -5.77
CA TYR A 38 -9.84 5.50 -5.70
C TYR A 38 -9.07 5.83 -4.42
N SER A 39 -9.45 5.23 -3.28
CA SER A 39 -8.72 5.37 -2.01
C SER A 39 -7.30 4.85 -2.12
N MET A 40 -7.12 3.65 -2.70
CA MET A 40 -5.78 3.06 -2.90
C MET A 40 -4.93 3.89 -3.86
N ALA A 41 -5.51 4.43 -4.93
CA ALA A 41 -4.83 5.34 -5.86
C ALA A 41 -4.39 6.63 -5.17
N ALA A 42 -5.27 7.27 -4.39
CA ALA A 42 -4.95 8.48 -3.63
C ALA A 42 -3.83 8.23 -2.61
N ILE A 43 -3.88 7.09 -1.90
CA ILE A 43 -2.82 6.68 -0.97
C ILE A 43 -1.49 6.48 -1.71
N ALA A 44 -1.50 5.85 -2.89
CA ALA A 44 -0.30 5.64 -3.71
C ALA A 44 0.32 6.96 -4.17
N VAL A 45 -0.50 7.90 -4.66
CA VAL A 45 -0.06 9.26 -5.04
C VAL A 45 0.51 9.99 -3.83
N ALA A 46 -0.16 9.93 -2.69
CA ALA A 46 0.29 10.59 -1.47
C ALA A 46 1.68 10.07 -1.05
N ARG A 47 1.89 8.75 -1.11
CA ARG A 47 3.18 8.13 -0.81
C ARG A 47 4.24 8.46 -1.84
N TYR A 48 3.89 8.49 -3.12
CA TYR A 48 4.80 8.89 -4.18
C TYR A 48 5.35 10.28 -3.91
N VAL A 49 4.50 11.26 -3.63
CA VAL A 49 4.96 12.63 -3.39
C VAL A 49 5.80 12.72 -2.11
N VAL A 50 5.40 12.06 -1.02
CA VAL A 50 6.19 12.10 0.25
C VAL A 50 7.57 11.46 0.09
N VAL A 51 7.67 10.32 -0.61
CA VAL A 51 8.91 9.54 -0.72
C VAL A 51 9.80 10.03 -1.87
N VAL A 52 9.21 10.34 -3.02
CA VAL A 52 9.95 10.69 -4.25
C VAL A 52 10.12 12.21 -4.39
N GLN A 53 9.14 13.01 -3.94
CA GLN A 53 9.14 14.47 -4.09
C GLN A 53 8.98 15.21 -2.74
N PRO A 54 9.85 14.98 -1.75
CA PRO A 54 9.66 15.51 -0.39
C PRO A 54 9.54 17.04 -0.33
N LYS A 55 10.23 17.77 -1.23
CA LYS A 55 10.13 19.24 -1.33
C LYS A 55 8.73 19.74 -1.70
N LYS A 56 7.97 18.94 -2.47
CA LYS A 56 6.59 19.24 -2.86
C LYS A 56 5.56 18.61 -1.90
N SER A 57 5.97 17.90 -0.86
CA SER A 57 5.04 17.17 0.03
C SER A 57 4.23 18.06 0.98
N SER A 58 4.49 19.37 1.01
CA SER A 58 3.78 20.31 1.89
C SER A 58 2.28 20.34 1.65
N TRP A 59 1.83 20.31 0.39
CA TRP A 59 0.41 20.34 0.06
C TRP A 59 -0.35 19.12 0.57
N ILE A 60 0.27 17.94 0.62
CA ILE A 60 -0.35 16.72 1.15
C ILE A 60 -0.57 16.82 2.65
N LYS A 61 0.26 17.59 3.35
CA LYS A 61 0.16 17.74 4.80
C LYS A 61 -0.91 18.76 5.20
N ASP A 62 -1.44 19.53 4.25
CA ASP A 62 -2.49 20.51 4.49
C ASP A 62 -3.85 19.84 4.74
N LYS A 63 -4.57 20.31 5.75
CA LYS A 63 -5.90 19.80 6.14
C LYS A 63 -6.92 19.99 5.02
N ARG A 64 -6.83 21.11 4.27
CA ARG A 64 -7.73 21.38 3.14
C ARG A 64 -7.56 20.37 2.03
N SER A 65 -6.31 20.04 1.68
CA SER A 65 -6.01 19.01 0.68
C SER A 65 -6.59 17.65 1.07
N TYR A 66 -6.43 17.22 2.33
CA TYR A 66 -7.03 15.96 2.79
C TYR A 66 -8.55 15.96 2.64
N PHE A 67 -9.24 17.03 3.05
CA PHE A 67 -10.68 17.14 2.90
C PHE A 67 -11.13 17.06 1.44
N ILE A 68 -10.46 17.78 0.54
CA ILE A 68 -10.75 17.77 -0.90
C ILE A 68 -10.52 16.38 -1.49
N ILE A 69 -9.39 15.74 -1.18
CA ILE A 69 -9.08 14.38 -1.66
C ILE A 69 -10.15 13.39 -1.18
N THR A 70 -10.53 13.45 0.09
CA THR A 70 -11.60 12.60 0.62
C THR A 70 -12.91 12.86 -0.13
N LEU A 71 -13.32 14.11 -0.30
CA LEU A 71 -14.54 14.43 -1.05
C LEU A 71 -14.52 13.85 -2.47
N ILE A 72 -13.40 13.98 -3.18
CA ILE A 72 -13.20 13.42 -4.53
C ILE A 72 -13.37 11.90 -4.53
N ILE A 73 -12.77 11.21 -3.56
CA ILE A 73 -12.83 9.74 -3.43
C ILE A 73 -14.26 9.24 -3.22
N TRP A 74 -15.14 10.01 -2.58
CA TRP A 74 -16.53 9.60 -2.36
C TRP A 74 -17.47 10.01 -3.50
N VAL A 75 -17.28 11.21 -4.05
CA VAL A 75 -18.19 11.81 -5.04
C VAL A 75 -17.96 11.26 -6.44
N ILE A 76 -16.70 11.13 -6.91
CA ILE A 76 -16.45 10.64 -8.27
C ILE A 76 -17.01 9.21 -8.47
N PRO A 77 -16.74 8.23 -7.59
CA PRO A 77 -17.33 6.90 -7.73
C PRO A 77 -18.85 6.89 -7.69
N PHE A 78 -19.47 7.81 -6.93
CA PHE A 78 -20.92 7.92 -6.85
C PHE A 78 -21.49 8.32 -8.21
N VAL A 79 -20.91 9.34 -8.83
CA VAL A 79 -21.28 9.80 -10.17
C VAL A 79 -21.05 8.72 -11.23
N ILE A 80 -19.98 7.93 -11.12
CA ILE A 80 -19.69 6.82 -12.05
C ILE A 80 -20.75 5.71 -11.95
N VAL A 81 -21.21 5.36 -10.74
CA VAL A 81 -22.08 4.19 -10.49
C VAL A 81 -23.58 4.52 -10.54
N LEU A 82 -23.96 5.78 -10.38
CA LEU A 82 -25.36 6.22 -10.42
C LEU A 82 -26.11 5.93 -11.73
N PRO A 83 -25.53 6.11 -12.95
CA PRO A 83 -26.28 6.08 -14.20
C PRO A 83 -27.14 4.83 -14.46
N PRO A 84 -26.66 3.59 -14.22
CA PRO A 84 -27.48 2.39 -14.45
C PRO A 84 -28.57 2.18 -13.41
N VAL A 85 -28.45 2.80 -12.22
CA VAL A 85 -29.46 2.74 -11.17
C VAL A 85 -30.72 3.47 -11.62
N ILE A 86 -30.52 4.70 -12.13
CA ILE A 86 -31.59 5.56 -12.63
C ILE A 86 -31.98 5.23 -14.08
N GLY A 87 -31.13 4.51 -14.83
CA GLY A 87 -31.45 3.89 -16.12
C GLY A 87 -31.23 4.78 -17.35
N PHE A 88 -30.59 5.94 -17.21
CA PHE A 88 -30.31 6.83 -18.33
C PHE A 88 -29.10 6.38 -19.17
N TRP A 89 -28.10 5.72 -18.58
CA TRP A 89 -26.90 5.20 -19.25
C TRP A 89 -26.38 3.95 -18.53
N GLY A 90 -26.19 2.85 -19.27
CA GLY A 90 -26.16 1.52 -18.64
C GLY A 90 -27.52 1.10 -18.06
N LYS A 91 -27.69 -0.18 -17.70
CA LYS A 91 -28.91 -0.67 -17.02
C LYS A 91 -28.66 -1.93 -16.20
N TYR A 92 -29.22 -1.95 -14.99
CA TYR A 92 -29.34 -3.16 -14.19
C TYR A 92 -30.72 -3.79 -14.36
N THR A 93 -30.75 -5.07 -14.72
CA THR A 93 -31.97 -5.84 -14.93
C THR A 93 -31.97 -7.06 -14.02
N TYR A 94 -33.15 -7.43 -13.52
CA TYR A 94 -33.36 -8.60 -12.67
C TYR A 94 -33.35 -9.88 -13.51
N PHE A 95 -32.60 -10.89 -13.05
CA PHE A 95 -32.55 -12.21 -13.67
C PHE A 95 -33.26 -13.22 -12.75
N ARG A 96 -34.35 -13.82 -13.25
CA ARG A 96 -35.21 -14.76 -12.49
C ARG A 96 -34.47 -16.01 -12.02
N ASP A 97 -33.53 -16.49 -12.83
CA ASP A 97 -32.80 -17.73 -12.55
C ASP A 97 -31.80 -17.56 -11.40
N ILE A 98 -31.33 -16.33 -11.17
CA ILE A 98 -30.30 -16.01 -10.16
C ILE A 98 -30.92 -15.33 -8.93
N GLY A 99 -32.04 -14.62 -9.08
CA GLY A 99 -32.71 -13.92 -7.98
C GLY A 99 -32.10 -12.55 -7.64
N VAL A 100 -31.26 -11.98 -8.51
CA VAL A 100 -30.59 -10.67 -8.31
C VAL A 100 -30.51 -9.84 -9.59
N CYS A 101 -30.07 -8.59 -9.49
CA CYS A 101 -29.88 -7.69 -10.62
C CYS A 101 -28.45 -7.77 -11.19
N PHE A 102 -28.35 -7.77 -12.53
CA PHE A 102 -27.10 -7.72 -13.27
C PHE A 102 -27.10 -6.64 -14.35
N SER A 103 -25.91 -6.19 -14.71
CA SER A 103 -25.69 -5.33 -15.86
C SER A 103 -25.77 -6.14 -17.15
N ILE A 104 -26.57 -5.67 -18.10
CA ILE A 104 -26.90 -6.41 -19.33
C ILE A 104 -25.89 -6.24 -20.48
N TYR A 105 -24.73 -5.63 -20.24
CA TYR A 105 -23.76 -5.24 -21.28
C TYR A 105 -23.29 -6.39 -22.19
N PHE A 106 -23.34 -7.62 -21.70
CA PHE A 106 -22.88 -8.81 -22.41
C PHE A 106 -23.96 -9.43 -23.30
N ILE A 107 -25.25 -9.14 -23.04
CA ILE A 107 -26.39 -9.74 -23.78
C ILE A 107 -26.86 -8.81 -24.91
N THR A 108 -26.74 -7.51 -24.70
CA THR A 108 -27.28 -6.49 -25.60
C THR A 108 -26.23 -5.92 -26.54
N GLN A 109 -26.64 -5.60 -27.77
CA GLN A 109 -25.81 -4.89 -28.75
C GLN A 109 -25.96 -3.36 -28.67
N ASP A 110 -26.88 -2.85 -27.85
CA ASP A 110 -27.16 -1.43 -27.77
C ASP A 110 -25.94 -0.66 -27.19
N LEU A 111 -25.51 0.34 -27.97
CA LEU A 111 -24.35 1.18 -27.70
C LEU A 111 -24.45 1.87 -26.34
N LYS A 112 -25.66 2.19 -25.86
CA LYS A 112 -25.89 2.80 -24.55
C LYS A 112 -25.35 1.95 -23.39
N TYR A 113 -25.43 0.62 -23.50
CA TYR A 113 -24.97 -0.28 -22.44
C TYR A 113 -23.48 -0.63 -22.60
N LYS A 114 -23.01 -0.78 -23.85
CA LYS A 114 -21.61 -1.06 -24.16
C LYS A 114 -20.70 0.14 -23.85
N SER A 115 -21.09 1.35 -24.23
CA SER A 115 -20.33 2.57 -23.93
C SER A 115 -20.17 2.78 -22.42
N TYR A 116 -21.22 2.53 -21.63
CA TYR A 116 -21.14 2.58 -20.17
C TYR A 116 -20.15 1.55 -19.61
N PHE A 117 -20.12 0.33 -20.15
CA PHE A 117 -19.16 -0.70 -19.73
C PHE A 117 -17.71 -0.26 -19.93
N PHE A 118 -17.39 0.30 -21.11
CA PHE A 118 -16.05 0.84 -21.38
C PHE A 118 -15.73 2.03 -20.48
N PHE A 119 -16.66 2.95 -20.29
CA PHE A 119 -16.50 4.07 -19.37
C PHE A 119 -16.18 3.60 -17.95
N LEU A 120 -16.97 2.68 -17.40
CA LEU A 120 -16.76 2.11 -16.07
C LEU A 120 -15.40 1.38 -15.98
N SER A 121 -15.04 0.61 -17.01
CA SER A 121 -13.76 -0.11 -17.05
C SER A 121 -12.58 0.87 -17.07
N SER A 122 -12.64 1.91 -17.88
CA SER A 122 -11.57 2.89 -18.02
C SER A 122 -11.41 3.77 -16.78
N PHE A 123 -12.48 4.46 -16.36
CA PHE A 123 -12.42 5.43 -15.27
C PHE A 123 -12.54 4.78 -13.89
N GLY A 124 -13.34 3.73 -13.77
CA GLY A 124 -13.55 3.04 -12.50
C GLY A 124 -12.41 2.10 -12.11
N ILE A 125 -11.64 1.58 -13.08
CA ILE A 125 -10.66 0.51 -12.82
C ILE A 125 -9.30 0.80 -13.45
N ILE A 126 -9.21 0.94 -14.77
CA ILE A 126 -7.93 0.95 -15.50
C ILE A 126 -7.09 2.18 -15.13
N ILE A 127 -7.64 3.39 -15.25
CA ILE A 127 -6.90 4.64 -14.98
C ILE A 127 -6.40 4.70 -13.52
N PRO A 128 -7.22 4.45 -12.49
CA PRO A 128 -6.73 4.39 -11.11
C PRO A 128 -5.67 3.30 -10.90
N THR A 129 -5.83 2.14 -11.54
CA THR A 129 -4.87 1.03 -11.41
C THR A 129 -3.52 1.37 -12.05
N LEU A 130 -3.51 1.95 -13.26
CA LEU A 130 -2.30 2.43 -13.89
C LEU A 130 -1.61 3.53 -13.06
N THR A 131 -2.39 4.43 -12.47
CA THR A 131 -1.88 5.46 -11.55
C THR A 131 -1.16 4.82 -10.36
N MET A 132 -1.73 3.78 -9.75
CA MET A 132 -1.08 3.03 -8.67
C MET A 132 0.21 2.36 -9.12
N ILE A 133 0.21 1.68 -10.27
CA ILE A 133 1.39 1.01 -10.83
C ILE A 133 2.52 2.03 -11.05
N MET A 134 2.23 3.16 -11.67
CA MET A 134 3.21 4.23 -11.91
C MET A 134 3.78 4.78 -10.62
N CYS A 135 2.94 5.04 -9.61
CA CYS A 135 3.36 5.55 -8.31
C CYS A 135 4.29 4.57 -7.59
N TYR A 136 3.87 3.30 -7.44
CA TYR A 136 4.66 2.30 -6.73
C TYR A 136 5.96 1.93 -7.47
N THR A 137 5.94 1.90 -8.80
CA THR A 137 7.15 1.70 -9.60
C THR A 137 8.15 2.83 -9.35
N SER A 138 7.69 4.09 -9.40
CA SER A 138 8.53 5.25 -9.14
C SER A 138 9.10 5.26 -7.72
N ILE A 139 8.29 4.88 -6.72
CA ILE A 139 8.74 4.71 -5.33
C ILE A 139 9.84 3.64 -5.25
N TYR A 140 9.62 2.47 -5.85
CA TYR A 140 10.60 1.38 -5.84
C TYR A 140 11.93 1.81 -6.46
N LEU A 141 11.88 2.49 -7.61
CA LEU A 141 13.08 3.00 -8.29
C LEU A 141 13.82 4.04 -7.43
N ALA A 142 13.10 5.00 -6.84
CA ALA A 142 13.70 6.01 -5.96
C ALA A 142 14.38 5.38 -4.73
N VAL A 143 13.75 4.37 -4.11
CA VAL A 143 14.32 3.66 -2.96
C VAL A 143 15.55 2.83 -3.36
N ARG A 144 15.51 2.16 -4.52
CA ARG A 144 16.65 1.39 -5.03
C ARG A 144 17.85 2.29 -5.29
N GLU A 145 17.62 3.45 -5.87
CA GLU A 145 18.67 4.44 -6.14
C GLU A 145 19.27 5.00 -4.84
N SER A 146 18.43 5.38 -3.87
CA SER A 146 18.90 5.81 -2.55
C SER A 146 19.80 4.75 -1.89
N ARG A 147 19.39 3.47 -1.89
CA ARG A 147 20.21 2.38 -1.32
C ARG A 147 21.55 2.20 -2.04
N ARG A 148 21.59 2.35 -3.37
CA ARG A 148 22.83 2.27 -4.15
C ARG A 148 23.80 3.40 -3.80
N ARG A 149 23.30 4.63 -3.60
CA ARG A 149 24.13 5.77 -3.19
C ARG A 149 24.76 5.55 -1.82
N LEU A 150 24.01 5.04 -0.85
CA LEU A 150 24.54 4.72 0.48
C LEU A 150 25.61 3.61 0.40
N ALA A 151 25.40 2.58 -0.42
CA ALA A 151 26.40 1.51 -0.60
C ALA A 151 27.70 2.02 -1.24
N ARG A 152 27.62 2.95 -2.21
CA ARG A 152 28.81 3.59 -2.82
C ARG A 152 29.58 4.43 -1.81
N HIS A 153 28.90 5.23 -0.99
CA HIS A 153 29.57 5.99 0.08
C HIS A 153 30.21 5.07 1.11
N SER A 154 29.54 3.98 1.52
CA SER A 154 30.13 3.00 2.44
C SER A 154 31.40 2.36 1.89
N ASN A 155 31.46 2.05 0.59
CA ASN A 155 32.66 1.49 -0.04
C ASN A 155 33.78 2.53 -0.21
N ASN A 156 33.46 3.78 -0.57
CA ASN A 156 34.46 4.84 -0.67
C ASN A 156 35.04 5.23 0.70
N SER A 157 34.24 5.23 1.76
CA SER A 157 34.73 5.46 3.13
C SER A 157 35.64 4.34 3.63
N PHE A 158 35.45 3.09 3.19
CA PHE A 158 36.36 1.99 3.52
C PHE A 158 37.69 2.08 2.76
N ASN A 159 37.65 2.51 1.48
CA ASN A 159 38.86 2.71 0.68
C ASN A 159 39.69 3.95 1.10
N GLN A 160 39.08 4.94 1.77
CA GLN A 160 39.80 6.12 2.29
C GLN A 160 40.45 5.90 3.66
N VAL A 161 40.10 4.84 4.40
CA VAL A 161 40.74 4.54 5.71
C VAL A 161 41.98 3.64 5.56
N HIS A 162 42.27 3.15 4.35
CA HIS A 162 43.49 2.38 4.07
C HIS A 162 44.14 2.72 2.70
N PRO A 163 44.65 3.94 2.49
CA PRO A 163 45.48 4.23 1.32
C PRO A 163 46.98 4.24 1.68
N GLU A 164 47.52 3.21 2.34
CA GLU A 164 48.99 3.11 2.53
C GLU A 164 49.42 1.69 2.90
N ALA A 165 49.36 0.75 1.96
CA ALA A 165 50.14 -0.50 1.99
C ALA A 165 49.98 -1.23 0.64
N ALA A 166 50.44 -0.61 -0.44
CA ALA A 166 50.60 -1.29 -1.71
C ALA A 166 51.85 -0.76 -2.42
N ASN A 167 53.00 -0.98 -1.79
CA ASN A 167 54.23 -1.16 -2.55
C ASN A 167 55.16 -2.07 -1.74
N GLU A 168 55.13 -3.37 -2.03
CA GLU A 168 56.34 -4.17 -2.14
C GLU A 168 56.03 -5.55 -2.75
N ASN A 169 56.96 -5.97 -3.61
CA ASN A 169 56.92 -7.14 -4.47
C ASN A 169 56.91 -8.47 -3.69
N GLY A 170 56.34 -9.49 -4.32
CA GLY A 170 56.93 -10.84 -4.24
C GLY A 170 56.19 -11.89 -3.40
N ASN A 171 55.58 -12.82 -4.15
CA ASN A 171 55.59 -14.27 -3.94
C ASN A 171 54.78 -14.94 -2.80
N SER A 172 53.78 -15.71 -3.26
CA SER A 172 53.35 -17.04 -2.81
C SER A 172 52.66 -17.27 -1.44
N SER A 173 51.57 -18.03 -1.57
CA SER A 173 51.00 -19.00 -0.61
C SER A 173 50.10 -18.54 0.54
N LYS A 174 48.81 -18.78 0.31
CA LYS A 174 47.82 -19.42 1.21
C LYS A 174 48.26 -19.59 2.69
N LYS A 175 47.64 -18.84 3.63
CA LYS A 175 47.29 -19.42 4.95
C LYS A 175 46.18 -18.66 5.69
N LEU A 176 45.09 -19.43 5.88
CA LEU A 176 44.20 -19.48 7.06
C LEU A 176 43.54 -18.22 7.64
N LYS A 177 42.21 -18.24 7.48
CA LYS A 177 41.16 -17.98 8.48
C LYS A 177 41.62 -17.97 9.95
N ARG A 178 40.92 -17.07 10.68
CA ARG A 178 40.71 -16.97 12.14
C ARG A 178 41.89 -16.41 12.94
N LEU A 179 41.66 -15.23 13.52
CA LEU A 179 41.48 -15.11 14.98
C LEU A 179 40.80 -13.77 15.32
N ARG A 180 39.53 -13.88 15.70
CA ARG A 180 38.89 -12.95 16.63
C ARG A 180 39.68 -13.03 17.95
N LYS A 181 40.21 -11.91 18.42
CA LYS A 181 40.41 -11.69 19.87
C LYS A 181 40.53 -10.20 20.15
N CYS A 182 39.45 -9.60 20.66
CA CYS A 182 39.57 -8.40 21.47
C CYS A 182 40.15 -8.83 22.83
N LYS A 183 41.21 -8.17 23.30
CA LYS A 183 41.49 -8.07 24.73
C LYS A 183 42.23 -6.77 25.05
N HIS A 184 41.77 -6.19 26.15
CA HIS A 184 42.19 -4.99 26.88
C HIS A 184 43.70 -4.88 27.14
N GLY A 185 44.18 -3.64 27.27
CA GLY A 185 45.40 -3.29 27.99
C GLY A 185 45.54 -1.77 28.18
N LYS A 186 45.48 -1.33 29.45
CA LYS A 186 45.76 0.04 29.92
C LYS A 186 47.25 0.40 29.71
N GLY A 187 47.55 1.68 29.52
CA GLY A 187 48.92 2.21 29.61
C GLY A 187 48.99 3.70 29.28
N SER A 188 49.21 4.51 30.31
CA SER A 188 49.44 5.95 30.28
C SER A 188 50.83 6.28 29.68
N SER A 189 50.95 7.37 28.91
CA SER A 189 51.89 8.49 29.17
C SER A 189 51.95 9.52 28.02
N GLN A 190 51.57 10.75 28.41
CA GLN A 190 52.02 12.10 28.05
C GLN A 190 52.82 12.44 26.78
N MET A 191 52.40 13.59 26.25
CA MET A 191 53.17 14.76 25.75
C MET A 191 54.00 14.62 24.47
N LEU A 192 53.63 15.37 23.44
CA LEU A 192 54.22 16.70 23.21
C LEU A 192 53.37 17.52 22.24
N ARG A 193 53.08 18.75 22.65
CA ARG A 193 52.45 19.81 21.85
C ARG A 193 53.56 20.45 21.02
N THR A 194 53.45 20.44 19.70
CA THR A 194 54.21 21.35 18.83
C THR A 194 53.25 22.01 17.87
N SER A 195 52.95 23.25 18.21
CA SER A 195 52.40 24.29 17.35
C SER A 195 53.36 24.58 16.20
N VAL A 196 52.93 24.37 14.97
CA VAL A 196 53.48 25.04 13.79
C VAL A 196 52.32 25.50 12.93
N SER A 197 52.25 26.82 12.81
CA SER A 197 51.39 27.62 11.95
C SER A 197 51.77 27.46 10.47
N ASN A 198 50.88 27.93 9.60
CA ASN A 198 50.94 28.03 8.12
C ASN A 198 50.10 26.93 7.45
N ASP A 199 49.26 27.20 6.45
CA ASP A 199 49.02 28.40 5.69
C ASP A 199 47.62 28.30 5.06
N SER A 200 47.07 29.46 4.74
CA SER A 200 46.09 29.77 3.70
C SER A 200 45.29 28.65 3.00
N SER A 201 43.99 28.96 2.90
CA SER A 201 43.10 28.80 1.73
C SER A 201 41.94 27.78 1.82
N LYS A 202 40.77 28.28 1.37
CA LYS A 202 39.51 27.60 1.01
C LYS A 202 38.49 27.33 2.13
N SER A 203 37.79 28.38 2.56
CA SER A 203 36.39 28.24 2.99
C SER A 203 35.45 28.22 1.78
N SER A 204 35.54 27.18 0.96
CA SER A 204 34.40 26.82 0.10
C SER A 204 33.37 26.19 1.01
N ALA A 205 32.41 26.99 1.46
CA ALA A 205 31.23 26.52 2.16
C ALA A 205 30.55 25.44 1.30
N ALA A 206 30.83 24.17 1.61
CA ALA A 206 30.05 23.06 1.11
C ALA A 206 28.67 23.20 1.75
N SER A 207 27.76 23.86 1.04
CA SER A 207 26.33 23.75 1.27
C SER A 207 25.96 22.28 1.10
N SER A 208 26.10 21.52 2.18
CA SER A 208 25.49 20.21 2.36
C SER A 208 23.99 20.44 2.33
N SER A 209 23.44 20.53 1.12
CA SER A 209 22.02 20.38 0.88
C SER A 209 21.70 18.93 1.24
N ARG A 210 21.54 18.67 2.53
CA ARG A 210 21.12 17.39 3.07
C ARG A 210 19.74 17.15 2.47
N SER A 211 19.69 16.38 1.39
CA SER A 211 18.44 15.86 0.85
C SER A 211 17.71 15.23 2.04
N PRO A 212 16.42 15.55 2.27
CA PRO A 212 15.70 14.98 3.40
C PRO A 212 15.73 13.46 3.25
N GLU A 213 16.57 12.82 4.06
CA GLU A 213 16.73 11.39 4.04
C GLU A 213 15.42 10.79 4.53
N VAL A 214 14.66 10.18 3.62
CA VAL A 214 13.34 9.63 3.92
C VAL A 214 13.49 8.63 5.07
N SER A 215 12.78 8.88 6.16
CA SER A 215 12.90 8.06 7.37
C SER A 215 12.66 6.59 7.06
N LYS A 216 13.45 5.70 7.69
CA LYS A 216 13.26 4.24 7.62
C LYS A 216 11.82 3.84 7.98
N GLN A 217 11.15 4.64 8.81
CA GLN A 217 9.75 4.43 9.17
C GLN A 217 8.81 4.68 7.99
N GLU A 218 9.00 5.75 7.22
CA GLU A 218 8.21 6.05 6.02
C GLU A 218 8.36 4.96 4.95
N LEU A 219 9.56 4.39 4.81
CA LEU A 219 9.80 3.26 3.92
C LEU A 219 9.07 1.98 4.35
N LYS A 220 9.05 1.67 5.66
CA LYS A 220 8.32 0.51 6.19
C LYS A 220 6.81 0.66 5.99
N LEU A 221 6.29 1.87 6.21
CA LEU A 221 4.89 2.20 5.97
C LEU A 221 4.55 2.06 4.48
N THR A 222 5.37 2.64 3.60
CA THR A 222 5.20 2.54 2.15
C THR A 222 5.28 1.08 1.65
N ALA A 223 6.18 0.27 2.19
CA ALA A 223 6.24 -1.16 1.89
C ALA A 223 4.98 -1.92 2.33
N THR A 224 4.34 -1.49 3.42
CA THR A 224 3.06 -2.07 3.87
C THR A 224 1.94 -1.74 2.89
N LEU A 225 1.88 -0.49 2.42
CA LEU A 225 0.90 -0.06 1.42
C LEU A 225 1.11 -0.74 0.05
N ALA A 226 2.37 -0.98 -0.34
CA ALA A 226 2.69 -1.76 -1.53
C ALA A 226 2.18 -3.22 -1.43
N LEU A 227 2.24 -3.84 -0.25
CA LEU A 227 1.67 -5.18 -0.03
C LEU A 227 0.15 -5.19 -0.16
N ILE A 228 -0.53 -4.15 0.35
CA ILE A 228 -1.98 -3.97 0.18
C ILE A 228 -2.31 -3.85 -1.31
N PHE A 229 -1.54 -3.06 -2.07
CA PHE A 229 -1.69 -2.97 -3.51
C PHE A 229 -1.50 -4.31 -4.24
N ILE A 230 -0.48 -5.10 -3.89
CA ILE A 230 -0.29 -6.43 -4.45
C ILE A 230 -1.48 -7.34 -4.13
N SER A 231 -2.00 -7.29 -2.90
CA SER A 231 -3.20 -8.04 -2.50
C SER A 231 -4.41 -7.64 -3.34
N TYR A 232 -4.61 -6.34 -3.61
CA TYR A 232 -5.65 -5.85 -4.52
C TYR A 232 -5.47 -6.43 -5.93
N LEU A 233 -4.27 -6.41 -6.49
CA LEU A 233 -4.03 -6.97 -7.84
C LEU A 233 -4.41 -8.44 -7.91
N VAL A 234 -3.97 -9.24 -6.92
CA VAL A 234 -4.24 -10.69 -6.89
C VAL A 234 -5.73 -11.00 -6.74
N THR A 235 -6.46 -10.21 -5.95
CA THR A 235 -7.87 -10.49 -5.63
C THR A 235 -8.86 -9.85 -6.60
N TYR A 236 -8.48 -8.77 -7.30
CA TYR A 236 -9.38 -7.97 -8.13
C TYR A 236 -9.12 -8.09 -9.64
N ILE A 237 -7.87 -8.27 -10.08
CA ILE A 237 -7.56 -8.39 -11.52
C ILE A 237 -8.23 -9.61 -12.17
N PRO A 238 -8.24 -10.82 -11.57
CA PRO A 238 -8.88 -11.99 -12.19
C PRO A 238 -10.36 -11.73 -12.50
N TYR A 239 -11.08 -11.09 -11.58
CA TYR A 239 -12.46 -10.67 -11.79
C TYR A 239 -12.56 -9.69 -12.98
N THR A 240 -11.74 -8.65 -13.00
CA THR A 240 -11.74 -7.66 -14.09
C THR A 240 -11.44 -8.26 -15.45
N ILE A 241 -10.44 -9.15 -15.54
CA ILE A 241 -10.10 -9.84 -16.79
C ILE A 241 -11.27 -10.72 -17.24
N SER A 242 -11.87 -11.50 -16.34
CA SER A 242 -13.02 -12.35 -16.69
C SER A 242 -14.22 -11.53 -17.18
N MET A 243 -14.41 -10.33 -16.64
CA MET A 243 -15.45 -9.39 -17.07
C MET A 243 -15.18 -8.84 -18.48
N ILE A 244 -13.93 -8.48 -18.79
CA ILE A 244 -13.52 -8.01 -20.11
C ILE A 244 -13.62 -9.13 -21.16
N ILE A 245 -13.16 -10.34 -20.83
CA ILE A 245 -13.27 -11.50 -21.72
C ILE A 245 -14.73 -11.79 -22.05
N ASN A 246 -15.62 -11.79 -21.04
CA ASN A 246 -17.04 -12.03 -21.27
C ASN A 246 -17.72 -10.95 -22.12
N PHE A 247 -17.21 -9.70 -22.07
CA PHE A 247 -17.68 -8.64 -22.95
C PHE A 247 -17.36 -8.92 -24.42
N PHE A 248 -16.13 -9.37 -24.71
CA PHE A 248 -15.66 -9.55 -26.09
C PHE A 248 -16.06 -10.91 -26.71
N LEU A 249 -16.00 -11.99 -25.93
CA LEU A 249 -16.15 -13.35 -26.45
C LEU A 249 -17.50 -13.99 -26.11
N TYR A 250 -18.36 -13.31 -25.32
CA TYR A 250 -19.64 -13.80 -24.81
C TYR A 250 -19.62 -15.30 -24.48
N GLN A 251 -19.17 -15.64 -23.27
CA GLN A 251 -18.99 -17.03 -22.85
C GLN A 251 -19.88 -17.30 -21.62
N PRO A 252 -21.04 -17.95 -21.78
CA PRO A 252 -21.99 -18.15 -20.68
C PRO A 252 -21.41 -18.98 -19.52
N GLU A 253 -20.47 -19.89 -19.82
CA GLU A 253 -19.77 -20.68 -18.80
C GLU A 253 -18.87 -19.83 -17.88
N ILE A 254 -18.33 -18.71 -18.40
CA ILE A 254 -17.49 -17.78 -17.61
C ILE A 254 -18.32 -17.05 -16.55
N ILE A 255 -19.65 -16.98 -16.70
CA ILE A 255 -20.52 -16.26 -15.75
C ILE A 255 -20.44 -16.90 -14.35
N GLN A 256 -20.43 -18.23 -14.25
CA GLN A 256 -20.28 -18.91 -12.94
C GLN A 256 -18.90 -18.63 -12.32
N LEU A 257 -17.84 -18.70 -13.13
CA LEU A 257 -16.49 -18.39 -12.70
C LEU A 257 -16.34 -16.93 -12.24
N GLN A 258 -17.05 -15.99 -12.87
CA GLN A 258 -17.10 -14.58 -12.47
C GLN A 258 -17.68 -14.39 -11.07
N PHE A 259 -18.69 -15.17 -10.67
CA PHE A 259 -19.19 -15.13 -9.30
C PHE A 259 -18.13 -15.56 -8.30
N GLY A 260 -17.38 -16.61 -8.61
CA GLY A 260 -16.24 -17.04 -7.80
C GLY A 260 -15.18 -15.95 -7.65
N PHE A 261 -14.75 -15.35 -8.76
CA PHE A 261 -13.79 -14.24 -8.71
C PHE A 261 -14.33 -12.99 -8.01
N LEU A 262 -15.63 -12.69 -8.15
CA LEU A 262 -16.27 -11.62 -7.42
C LEU A 262 -16.22 -11.87 -5.91
N PHE A 263 -16.49 -13.10 -5.46
CA PHE A 263 -16.40 -13.46 -4.04
C PHE A 263 -14.96 -13.32 -3.51
N VAL A 264 -13.96 -13.80 -4.27
CA VAL A 264 -12.54 -13.60 -3.94
C VAL A 264 -12.17 -12.12 -3.84
N SER A 265 -12.71 -11.28 -4.73
CA SER A 265 -12.47 -9.84 -4.69
C SER A 265 -13.02 -9.18 -3.41
N TYR A 266 -14.15 -9.69 -2.90
CA TYR A 266 -14.72 -9.21 -1.65
C TYR A 266 -13.93 -9.64 -0.42
N THR A 267 -13.48 -10.90 -0.38
CA THR A 267 -12.64 -11.40 0.72
C THR A 267 -11.27 -10.72 0.74
N GLY A 268 -10.78 -10.23 -0.40
CA GLY A 268 -9.57 -9.42 -0.51
C GLY A 268 -9.54 -8.21 0.43
N ASN A 269 -10.69 -7.61 0.75
CA ASN A 269 -10.75 -6.47 1.67
C ASN A 269 -10.40 -6.84 3.13
N ALA A 270 -10.64 -8.10 3.54
CA ALA A 270 -10.30 -8.61 4.87
C ALA A 270 -8.79 -8.79 5.07
N ILE A 271 -8.02 -8.84 3.97
CA ILE A 271 -6.56 -8.96 4.01
C ILE A 271 -5.92 -7.66 4.53
N ASN A 272 -6.55 -6.50 4.29
CA ASN A 272 -5.98 -5.19 4.61
C ASN A 272 -5.69 -5.01 6.12
N PRO A 273 -6.65 -5.22 7.05
CA PRO A 273 -6.36 -5.15 8.50
C PRO A 273 -5.30 -6.15 8.97
N ILE A 274 -5.25 -7.35 8.38
CA ILE A 274 -4.26 -8.39 8.72
C ILE A 274 -2.85 -7.91 8.36
N ILE A 275 -2.69 -7.30 7.18
CA ILE A 275 -1.43 -6.70 6.74
C ILE A 275 -1.01 -5.60 7.73
N PHE A 276 -1.90 -4.68 8.08
CA PHE A 276 -1.61 -3.60 9.03
C PHE A 276 -1.20 -4.14 10.40
N TYR A 277 -1.95 -5.09 10.95
CA TYR A 277 -1.64 -5.70 12.25
C TYR A 277 -0.26 -6.36 12.29
N LYS A 278 0.14 -7.05 11.22
CA LYS A 278 1.46 -7.71 11.15
C LYS A 278 2.62 -6.73 10.93
N ARG A 279 2.39 -5.64 10.21
CA ARG A 279 3.47 -4.78 9.66
C ARG A 279 3.64 -3.45 10.39
N ASP A 280 2.56 -2.90 10.93
CA ASP A 280 2.57 -1.64 11.66
C ASP A 280 2.50 -1.88 13.17
N LYS A 281 3.63 -1.69 13.84
CA LYS A 281 3.76 -1.86 15.30
C LYS A 281 2.82 -0.93 16.07
N ARG A 282 2.62 0.32 15.60
CA ARG A 282 1.76 1.30 16.27
C ARG A 282 0.30 0.87 16.15
N PHE A 283 -0.11 0.49 14.94
CA PHE A 283 -1.46 -0.05 14.72
C PHE A 283 -1.72 -1.28 15.59
N ARG A 284 -0.77 -2.22 15.65
CA ARG A 284 -0.87 -3.41 16.51
C ARG A 284 -1.01 -3.06 17.99
N GLN A 285 -0.23 -2.11 18.49
CA GLN A 285 -0.32 -1.65 19.88
C GLN A 285 -1.69 -1.07 20.18
N LEU A 286 -2.22 -0.21 19.30
CA LEU A 286 -3.56 0.37 19.47
C LEU A 286 -4.66 -0.71 19.51
N VAL A 287 -4.59 -1.70 18.61
CA VAL A 287 -5.53 -2.84 18.61
C VAL A 287 -5.45 -3.61 19.93
N LEU A 288 -4.24 -3.93 20.40
CA LEU A 288 -4.07 -4.65 21.68
C LEU A 288 -4.58 -3.83 22.88
N SER A 289 -4.32 -2.51 22.92
CA SER A 289 -4.84 -1.63 23.97
C SER A 289 -6.37 -1.59 23.95
N CYS A 290 -7.00 -1.54 22.77
CA CYS A 290 -8.47 -1.62 22.67
C CYS A 290 -8.98 -2.99 23.15
N LEU A 291 -8.32 -4.09 22.77
CA LEU A 291 -8.70 -5.43 23.23
C LEU A 291 -8.55 -5.60 24.74
N GLU A 292 -7.54 -5.00 25.36
CA GLU A 292 -7.38 -4.98 26.81
C GLU A 292 -8.47 -4.17 27.53
N PHE A 293 -9.05 -3.16 26.87
CA PHE A 293 -10.20 -2.42 27.39
C PHE A 293 -11.50 -3.25 27.32
N PHE A 294 -11.72 -3.99 26.22
CA PHE A 294 -12.93 -4.79 26.01
C PHE A 294 -12.89 -6.18 26.64
N ILE A 295 -11.69 -6.74 26.89
CA ILE A 295 -11.51 -7.99 27.61
C ILE A 295 -11.20 -7.62 29.07
N PRO A 296 -12.20 -7.63 29.97
CA PRO A 296 -11.94 -7.40 31.39
C PRO A 296 -10.99 -8.50 31.87
N ARG A 297 -9.70 -8.16 32.03
CA ARG A 297 -8.76 -9.06 32.69
C ARG A 297 -9.25 -9.23 34.13
N LYS A 298 -9.62 -10.47 34.49
CA LYS A 298 -9.76 -10.88 35.88
C LYS A 298 -8.46 -10.49 36.59
N ARG A 299 -8.55 -9.50 37.47
CA ARG A 299 -7.46 -8.77 38.15
C ARG A 299 -6.42 -9.76 38.70
N ARG A 300 -5.32 -10.01 37.98
CA ARG A 300 -4.10 -10.62 38.57
C ARG A 300 -3.16 -9.48 38.96
N ARG A 301 -2.95 -9.36 40.27
CA ARG A 301 -2.10 -8.39 40.99
C ARG A 301 -0.93 -7.86 40.14
N HIS A 302 -1.00 -6.58 39.77
CA HIS A 302 0.11 -5.83 39.19
C HIS A 302 0.32 -4.52 39.96
N ASN A 303 0.23 -4.57 41.29
CA ASN A 303 0.46 -3.39 42.14
C ASN A 303 1.94 -3.17 42.51
N THR A 304 2.88 -3.98 42.01
CA THR A 304 4.28 -3.85 42.43
C THR A 304 5.19 -3.13 41.42
N VAL A 305 4.78 -3.00 40.15
CA VAL A 305 5.64 -2.41 39.11
C VAL A 305 5.39 -0.92 38.91
N ILE A 306 4.12 -0.48 38.96
CA ILE A 306 3.78 0.96 38.80
C ILE A 306 4.21 1.76 40.04
N HIS A 307 4.18 1.16 41.23
CA HIS A 307 4.60 1.84 42.46
C HIS A 307 6.12 2.04 42.57
N ARG A 308 6.95 1.23 41.90
CA ARG A 308 8.40 1.46 41.84
C ARG A 308 8.77 2.63 40.91
N PHE A 309 8.08 2.77 39.78
CA PHE A 309 8.38 3.82 38.81
C PHE A 309 8.03 5.25 39.30
N ILE A 310 7.05 5.37 40.20
CA ILE A 310 6.61 6.67 40.75
C ILE A 310 7.52 7.13 41.91
N VAL A 311 8.18 6.20 42.61
CA VAL A 311 9.09 6.53 43.72
C VAL A 311 10.50 6.89 43.23
N GLU A 312 10.98 6.27 42.14
CA GLU A 312 12.30 6.57 41.56
C GLU A 312 12.35 7.86 40.71
N SER A 313 11.21 8.51 40.44
CA SER A 313 11.14 9.75 39.64
C SER A 313 11.00 11.04 40.46
N ASN A 314 11.04 10.93 41.80
CA ASN A 314 10.93 12.07 42.72
C ASN A 314 12.15 12.22 43.66
N PHE A 315 13.32 11.72 43.26
CA PHE A 315 14.62 12.05 43.88
C PHE A 315 15.69 12.17 42.80
#